data_AF-A0A914EXS9-F1
#
_entry.id   AF-A0A914EXS9-F1
#
_cell.length_a   1.000
_cell.length_b   1.000
_cell.length_c   1.000
_cell.angle_alpha   90.00
_cell.angle_beta   90.00
_cell.angle_gamma   90.00
#
_symmetry.space_group_name_H-M   'P 1'
#
loop_
_entity.id
_entity.type
_entity.pdbx_description
1 polymer ?
#
loop_
_entity_poly.entity_id
_entity_poly.type
_entity_poly.pdbx_seq_one_letter_code
_entity_poly.pdbx_strand_id
1 'polypeptide(L)'
;MHIKLEFLFLGFQQVSQRVGDILSDAGHTVIFINMEMFKFNENVKLTSRPGSQVWNADVKSDEIDYEKLWNDYSDSAFSDESIYEMILKPEPFMQNMTFVLKQACARIVSSKEFMKQLKDAKFDVIFAHMVDFCPIGIQYAIKAPAWIWISASPLLDHMASLMGLSLPASYAAHDATEIFRHFIDPKFPDLFDIAKTAPLIFVNSNELYDLPRPTLHKIINIGGIQKPSAEATELKPLSAIYKAKIKNAKNVVIFTFGSITNASRMPKTWKNAFMNAFEKFNDTQFFIRYDGNDMKTPKNVYLNKWLPQVQLL
;
A
#
# COMPACT_ATOMS: atom_id res chain seq x y z
N MET A 1 20.94 -29.20 -1.72
CA MET A 1 20.80 -28.65 -0.36
C MET A 1 19.87 -27.44 -0.46
N HIS A 2 18.57 -27.64 -0.27
CA HIS A 2 17.61 -26.53 -0.28
C HIS A 2 17.61 -25.90 1.11
N ILE A 3 18.23 -24.73 1.25
CA ILE A 3 18.21 -23.96 2.50
C ILE A 3 16.79 -23.37 2.61
N LYS A 4 16.07 -23.75 3.68
CA LYS A 4 14.76 -23.19 3.98
C LYS A 4 14.97 -21.96 4.85
N LEU A 5 14.59 -20.80 4.33
CA LEU A 5 14.69 -19.52 5.02
C LEU A 5 13.32 -19.11 5.57
N GLU A 6 13.31 -18.40 6.69
CA GLU A 6 12.12 -17.80 7.28
C GLU A 6 12.07 -16.29 7.03
N PHE A 7 11.00 -15.84 6.37
CA PHE A 7 10.81 -14.45 5.96
C PHE A 7 9.71 -13.77 6.76
N LEU A 8 9.93 -12.53 7.19
CA LEU A 8 8.91 -11.71 7.85
C LEU A 8 8.54 -10.50 6.99
N PHE A 9 7.26 -10.28 6.70
CA PHE A 9 6.78 -9.06 6.04
C PHE A 9 6.01 -8.17 7.00
N LEU A 10 6.44 -6.91 7.10
CA LEU A 10 5.86 -5.89 7.96
C LEU A 10 5.41 -4.68 7.11
N GLY A 11 4.10 -4.44 6.99
CA GLY A 11 3.55 -3.24 6.33
C GLY A 11 2.55 -3.49 5.20
N PHE A 12 2.40 -2.50 4.30
CA PHE A 12 1.40 -2.52 3.23
C PHE A 12 1.56 -3.73 2.29
N GLN A 13 0.41 -4.28 1.90
CA GLN A 13 0.31 -5.72 1.70
C GLN A 13 0.47 -6.20 0.26
N GLN A 14 0.22 -5.37 -0.77
CA GLN A 14 0.07 -5.90 -2.13
C GLN A 14 1.39 -6.40 -2.77
N VAL A 15 2.45 -5.60 -2.73
CA VAL A 15 3.76 -5.96 -3.30
C VAL A 15 4.46 -6.99 -2.42
N SER A 16 4.45 -6.75 -1.11
CA SER A 16 4.94 -7.66 -0.06
C SER A 16 4.35 -9.07 -0.20
N GLN A 17 3.03 -9.16 -0.42
CA GLN A 17 2.35 -10.44 -0.60
C GLN A 17 2.88 -11.22 -1.80
N ARG A 18 3.02 -10.59 -2.97
CA ARG A 18 3.46 -11.32 -4.17
C ARG A 18 4.90 -11.82 -4.04
N VAL A 19 5.79 -11.03 -3.44
CA VAL A 19 7.15 -11.48 -3.13
C VAL A 19 7.11 -12.66 -2.16
N GLY A 20 6.33 -12.58 -1.10
CA GLY A 20 6.19 -13.69 -0.15
C GLY A 20 5.55 -14.94 -0.76
N ASP A 21 4.55 -14.81 -1.65
CA ASP A 21 3.96 -15.94 -2.36
C ASP A 21 5.01 -16.63 -3.26
N ILE A 22 5.86 -15.88 -3.97
CA ILE A 22 6.95 -16.44 -4.78
C ILE A 22 7.96 -17.19 -3.90
N LEU A 23 8.32 -16.63 -2.74
CA LEU A 23 9.23 -17.30 -1.78
C LEU A 23 8.61 -18.57 -1.22
N SER A 24 7.31 -18.56 -0.91
CA SER A 24 6.59 -19.76 -0.48
C SER A 24 6.50 -20.81 -1.59
N ASP A 25 6.27 -20.40 -2.84
CA ASP A 25 6.25 -21.30 -4.01
C ASP A 25 7.65 -21.92 -4.24
N ALA A 26 8.72 -21.22 -3.86
CA ALA A 26 10.10 -21.74 -3.84
C ALA A 26 10.41 -22.66 -2.63
N GLY A 27 9.43 -22.91 -1.74
CA GLY A 27 9.56 -23.82 -0.61
C GLY A 27 10.03 -23.19 0.71
N HIS A 28 10.13 -21.86 0.78
CA HIS A 28 10.49 -21.15 2.01
C HIS A 28 9.30 -20.97 2.96
N THR A 29 9.58 -20.78 4.24
CA THR A 29 8.55 -20.41 5.22
C THR A 29 8.39 -18.89 5.18
N VAL A 30 7.17 -18.42 5.00
CA VAL A 30 6.89 -16.97 4.96
C VAL A 30 5.88 -16.60 6.03
N ILE A 31 6.16 -15.55 6.79
CA ILE A 31 5.28 -15.03 7.83
C ILE A 31 4.93 -13.59 7.47
N PHE A 32 3.63 -13.33 7.37
CA PHE A 32 3.09 -11.98 7.18
C PHE A 32 2.57 -11.45 8.51
N ILE A 33 2.93 -10.23 8.88
CA ILE A 33 2.26 -9.53 9.97
C ILE A 33 1.10 -8.74 9.41
N ASN A 34 -0.10 -9.16 9.81
CA ASN A 34 -1.30 -8.39 9.56
C ASN A 34 -1.49 -7.37 10.67
N MET A 35 -1.38 -6.10 10.32
CA MET A 35 -1.74 -4.98 11.17
C MET A 35 -3.18 -4.60 10.80
N GLU A 36 -4.15 -4.89 11.67
CA GLU A 36 -5.55 -4.52 11.42
C GLU A 36 -5.81 -3.01 11.59
N MET A 37 -5.14 -2.17 10.80
CA MET A 37 -5.24 -0.70 10.92
C MET A 37 -6.42 -0.12 10.14
N PHE A 38 -6.76 -0.72 9.00
CA PHE A 38 -7.78 -0.21 8.09
C PHE A 38 -8.65 -1.37 7.65
N LYS A 39 -9.97 -1.17 7.58
CA LYS A 39 -10.90 -2.12 6.95
C LYS A 39 -10.73 -2.10 5.42
N PHE A 40 -9.53 -2.40 4.91
CA PHE A 40 -9.34 -2.64 3.49
C PHE A 40 -9.86 -4.04 3.17
N ASN A 41 -11.18 -4.11 2.94
CA ASN A 41 -11.84 -5.26 2.34
C ASN A 41 -11.70 -6.54 3.20
N GLU A 42 -12.69 -6.79 4.07
CA GLU A 42 -12.78 -7.94 5.00
C GLU A 42 -12.62 -9.33 4.31
N ASN A 43 -12.62 -9.38 2.98
CA ASN A 43 -12.55 -10.61 2.17
C ASN A 43 -11.18 -10.87 1.51
N VAL A 44 -10.16 -10.05 1.74
CA VAL A 44 -8.86 -10.19 1.09
C VAL A 44 -7.95 -11.09 1.90
N LYS A 45 -7.83 -12.37 1.50
CA LYS A 45 -6.79 -13.25 2.03
C LYS A 45 -5.40 -12.70 1.68
N LEU A 46 -4.57 -12.53 2.71
CA LEU A 46 -3.18 -12.09 2.62
C LEU A 46 -2.27 -13.08 1.90
N THR A 47 -2.60 -14.36 1.91
CA THR A 47 -1.92 -15.40 1.14
C THR A 47 -2.81 -16.65 1.17
N SER A 48 -2.71 -17.46 0.12
CA SER A 48 -3.34 -18.79 0.05
C SER A 48 -2.30 -19.90 -0.02
N ARG A 49 -1.01 -19.57 0.15
CA ARG A 49 0.08 -20.52 -0.03
C ARG A 49 0.30 -21.37 1.22
N PRO A 50 0.46 -22.70 1.09
CA PRO A 50 0.64 -23.60 2.24
C PRO A 50 1.90 -23.32 3.08
N GLY A 51 2.93 -22.72 2.48
CA GLY A 51 4.18 -22.35 3.17
C GLY A 51 4.11 -21.00 3.90
N SER A 52 2.98 -20.30 3.80
CA SER A 52 2.80 -18.97 4.36
C SER A 52 1.92 -18.98 5.61
N GLN A 53 2.30 -18.20 6.61
CA GLN A 53 1.57 -17.96 7.85
C GLN A 53 1.21 -16.47 7.96
N VAL A 54 0.14 -16.18 8.68
CA VAL A 54 -0.28 -14.80 8.98
C VAL A 54 -0.37 -14.66 10.49
N TRP A 55 0.41 -13.74 11.04
CA TRP A 55 0.36 -13.35 12.44
C TRP A 55 -0.36 -12.02 12.57
N ASN A 56 -1.37 -11.95 13.43
CA ASN A 56 -2.12 -10.72 13.63
C ASN A 56 -1.49 -9.92 14.77
N ALA A 57 -1.16 -8.67 14.49
CA ALA A 57 -0.77 -7.70 15.51
C ALA A 57 -1.98 -6.83 15.87
N ASP A 58 -2.30 -6.77 17.16
CA ASP A 58 -3.32 -5.84 17.65
C ASP A 58 -2.75 -4.42 17.71
N VAL A 59 -3.25 -3.57 16.81
CA VAL A 59 -2.73 -2.22 16.57
C VAL A 59 -3.81 -1.15 16.58
N LYS A 60 -5.07 -1.52 16.80
CA LYS A 60 -6.20 -0.56 16.74
C LYS A 60 -6.18 0.31 17.97
N SER A 61 -6.08 1.63 17.80
CA SER A 61 -6.19 2.55 18.93
C SER A 61 -7.64 2.96 19.16
N ASP A 62 -8.11 2.88 20.41
CA ASP A 62 -9.42 3.41 20.81
C ASP A 62 -9.51 4.94 20.69
N GLU A 63 -8.35 5.61 20.63
CA GLU A 63 -8.24 7.06 20.43
C GLU A 63 -8.50 7.48 18.97
N ILE A 64 -8.50 6.52 18.03
CA ILE A 64 -8.60 6.81 16.60
C ILE A 64 -9.97 6.41 16.09
N ASP A 65 -10.74 7.41 15.65
CA ASP A 65 -11.93 7.18 14.83
C ASP A 65 -11.50 6.93 13.38
N TYR A 66 -11.24 5.66 13.05
CA TYR A 66 -10.81 5.23 11.73
C TYR A 66 -11.85 5.51 10.63
N GLU A 67 -13.15 5.53 10.97
CA GLU A 67 -14.21 5.82 10.01
C GLU A 67 -14.24 7.31 9.68
N LYS A 68 -14.16 8.17 10.70
CA LYS A 68 -14.02 9.62 10.51
C LYS A 68 -12.75 9.95 9.72
N LEU A 69 -11.61 9.34 10.08
CA LEU A 69 -10.34 9.54 9.39
C LEU A 69 -10.44 9.24 7.89
N TRP A 70 -11.07 8.11 7.56
CA TRP A 70 -11.31 7.68 6.19
C TRP A 70 -12.26 8.62 5.43
N ASN A 71 -13.31 9.05 6.11
CA ASN A 71 -14.30 9.95 5.56
C ASN A 71 -13.69 11.32 5.27
N ASP A 72 -12.91 11.88 6.20
CA ASP A 72 -12.21 13.15 6.04
C ASP A 72 -11.25 13.11 4.84
N TYR A 73 -10.51 12.00 4.64
CA TYR A 73 -9.68 11.82 3.44
C TYR A 73 -10.49 11.77 2.14
N SER A 74 -11.60 11.04 2.13
CA SER A 74 -12.45 10.97 0.95
C SER A 74 -13.06 12.33 0.61
N ASP A 75 -13.33 13.17 1.60
CA ASP A 75 -13.80 14.55 1.39
C ASP A 75 -12.67 15.46 0.87
N SER A 76 -11.47 15.38 1.45
CA SER A 76 -10.33 16.18 0.98
C SER A 76 -9.87 15.80 -0.42
N ALA A 77 -10.03 14.54 -0.82
CA ALA A 77 -9.69 14.10 -2.18
C ALA A 77 -10.52 14.80 -3.28
N PHE A 78 -11.66 15.40 -2.93
CA PHE A 78 -12.51 16.16 -3.84
C PHE A 78 -12.70 17.62 -3.41
N SER A 79 -11.85 18.14 -2.53
CA SER A 79 -11.87 19.57 -2.19
C SER A 79 -11.34 20.39 -3.37
N ASP A 80 -12.02 21.50 -3.67
CA ASP A 80 -11.50 22.52 -4.59
C ASP A 80 -10.48 23.37 -3.80
N GLU A 81 -9.24 22.89 -3.72
CA GLU A 81 -8.14 23.63 -3.11
C GLU A 81 -7.34 24.40 -4.17
N SER A 82 -6.91 25.62 -3.82
CA SER A 82 -6.00 26.37 -4.67
C SER A 82 -4.61 25.72 -4.68
N ILE A 83 -3.85 25.90 -5.76
CA ILE A 83 -2.47 25.40 -5.85
C ILE A 83 -1.58 25.94 -4.70
N TYR A 84 -1.88 27.15 -4.20
CA TYR A 84 -1.19 27.73 -3.05
C TYR A 84 -1.51 26.99 -1.75
N GLU A 85 -2.76 26.61 -1.53
CA GLU A 85 -3.14 25.80 -0.37
C GLU A 85 -2.55 24.40 -0.44
N MET A 86 -2.53 23.79 -1.62
CA MET A 86 -1.92 22.48 -1.85
C MET A 86 -0.40 22.47 -1.59
N ILE A 87 0.29 23.59 -1.84
CA ILE A 87 1.73 23.73 -1.57
C ILE A 87 2.00 24.07 -0.10
N LEU A 88 1.17 24.92 0.52
CA LEU A 88 1.45 25.47 1.85
C LEU A 88 0.85 24.66 3.01
N LYS A 89 -0.22 23.90 2.77
CA LYS A 89 -0.81 23.05 3.79
C LYS A 89 -0.17 21.66 3.72
N PRO A 90 0.42 21.17 4.83
CA PRO A 90 0.79 19.77 4.88
C PRO A 90 -0.46 18.91 4.66
N GLU A 91 -0.36 17.97 3.73
CA GLU A 91 -1.49 17.14 3.31
C GLU A 91 -2.04 16.38 4.54
N PRO A 92 -3.30 16.63 4.95
CA PRO A 92 -3.83 16.11 6.21
C PRO A 92 -3.79 14.59 6.30
N PHE A 93 -3.90 13.90 5.17
CA PHE A 93 -3.82 12.44 5.15
C PHE A 93 -2.43 11.93 5.45
N MET A 94 -1.36 12.50 4.90
CA MET A 94 0.00 12.08 5.25
C MET A 94 0.30 12.27 6.74
N GLN A 95 -0.20 13.34 7.36
CA GLN A 95 -0.07 13.56 8.80
C GLN A 95 -0.87 12.52 9.61
N ASN A 96 -2.12 12.30 9.24
CA ASN A 96 -3.00 11.34 9.90
C ASN A 96 -2.50 9.90 9.73
N MET A 97 -1.99 9.54 8.55
CA MET A 97 -1.36 8.25 8.28
C MET A 97 -0.10 8.07 9.12
N THR A 98 0.73 9.11 9.24
CA THR A 98 1.91 9.09 10.12
C THR A 98 1.49 8.86 11.57
N PHE A 99 0.44 9.54 12.04
CA PHE A 99 -0.10 9.36 13.39
C PHE A 99 -0.63 7.94 13.63
N VAL A 100 -1.41 7.38 12.69
CA VAL A 100 -1.91 6.00 12.77
C VAL A 100 -0.76 5.00 12.84
N LEU A 101 0.23 5.13 11.95
CA LEU A 101 1.40 4.23 11.92
C LEU A 101 2.23 4.35 13.19
N LYS A 102 2.38 5.56 13.75
CA LYS A 102 3.04 5.80 15.03
C LYS A 102 2.34 5.05 16.17
N GLN A 103 1.02 5.16 16.26
CA GLN A 103 0.24 4.49 17.31
C GLN A 103 0.27 2.96 17.16
N ALA A 104 0.15 2.46 15.92
CA ALA A 104 0.32 1.05 15.63
C ALA A 104 1.70 0.54 16.06
N CYS A 105 2.76 1.30 15.76
CA CYS A 105 4.11 0.97 16.17
C CYS A 105 4.26 0.90 17.70
N ALA A 106 3.75 1.90 18.42
CA ALA A 106 3.79 1.93 19.87
C ALA A 106 3.12 0.69 20.49
N ARG A 107 1.96 0.27 19.96
CA ARG A 107 1.27 -0.95 20.41
C ARG A 107 2.07 -2.23 20.13
N ILE A 108 2.66 -2.37 18.95
CA ILE A 108 3.50 -3.53 18.61
C ILE A 108 4.72 -3.61 19.54
N VAL A 109 5.46 -2.51 19.66
CA VAL A 109 6.73 -2.47 20.39
C VAL A 109 6.52 -2.58 21.91
N SER A 110 5.42 -2.03 22.43
CA SER A 110 5.06 -2.16 23.85
C SER A 110 4.53 -3.55 24.23
N SER A 111 4.05 -4.34 23.25
CA SER A 111 3.60 -5.72 23.48
C SER A 111 4.78 -6.66 23.71
N LYS A 112 5.07 -6.93 24.99
CA LYS A 112 6.15 -7.85 25.39
C LYS A 112 5.98 -9.26 24.83
N GLU A 113 4.74 -9.75 24.79
CA GLU A 113 4.43 -11.08 24.27
C GLU A 113 4.74 -11.17 22.78
N PHE A 114 4.28 -10.19 22.01
CA PHE A 114 4.48 -10.17 20.56
C PHE A 114 5.95 -9.92 20.19
N MET A 115 6.63 -8.97 20.86
CA MET A 115 8.07 -8.75 20.65
C MET A 115 8.92 -9.97 21.04
N LYS A 116 8.52 -10.71 22.09
CA LYS A 116 9.15 -11.98 22.44
C LYS A 116 8.91 -13.04 21.37
N GLN A 117 7.68 -13.18 20.86
CA GLN A 117 7.38 -14.09 19.76
C GLN A 117 8.24 -13.78 18.51
N LEU A 118 8.36 -12.51 18.13
CA LEU A 118 9.19 -12.09 17.00
C LEU A 118 10.67 -12.43 17.20
N LYS A 119 11.19 -12.25 18.42
CA LYS A 119 12.57 -12.56 18.76
C LYS A 119 12.84 -14.07 18.80
N ASP A 120 11.90 -14.85 19.32
CA ASP A 120 12.04 -16.31 19.46
C ASP A 120 11.92 -17.03 18.12
N ALA A 121 11.24 -16.42 17.14
CA ALA A 121 11.06 -16.97 15.80
C ALA A 121 12.36 -17.07 14.99
N LYS A 122 13.36 -16.21 15.27
CA LYS A 122 14.69 -16.22 14.61
C LYS A 122 14.64 -16.21 13.07
N PHE A 123 13.95 -15.22 12.52
CA PHE A 123 13.88 -15.00 11.07
C PHE A 123 15.27 -14.86 10.42
N ASP A 124 15.42 -15.41 9.21
CA ASP A 124 16.65 -15.25 8.43
C ASP A 124 16.69 -13.90 7.70
N VAL A 125 15.54 -13.47 7.17
CA VAL A 125 15.41 -12.22 6.41
C VAL A 125 14.09 -11.51 6.74
N ILE A 126 14.15 -10.21 7.01
CA ILE A 126 12.96 -9.38 7.26
C ILE A 126 12.73 -8.41 6.11
N PHE A 127 11.53 -8.40 5.54
CA PHE A 127 11.07 -7.39 4.61
C PHE A 127 10.33 -6.27 5.36
N ALA A 128 10.92 -5.08 5.34
CA ALA A 128 10.35 -3.86 5.90
C ALA A 128 9.70 -3.03 4.78
N HIS A 129 8.42 -2.64 4.91
CA HIS A 129 7.78 -1.79 3.90
C HIS A 129 8.22 -0.31 4.02
N MET A 130 8.33 0.40 2.89
CA MET A 130 8.92 1.74 2.83
C MET A 130 8.25 2.87 3.63
N VAL A 131 6.93 2.84 3.76
CA VAL A 131 6.19 3.96 4.37
C VAL A 131 6.18 3.93 5.89
N ASP A 132 6.70 2.86 6.50
CA ASP A 132 6.72 2.68 7.95
C ASP A 132 8.14 2.38 8.42
N PHE A 133 8.62 3.13 9.41
CA PHE A 133 9.94 2.94 10.02
C PHE A 133 9.89 1.94 11.18
N CYS A 134 8.71 1.63 11.71
CA CYS A 134 8.56 0.66 12.79
C CYS A 134 9.20 -0.70 12.48
N PRO A 135 9.02 -1.28 11.27
CA PRO A 135 9.66 -2.53 10.89
C PRO A 135 11.19 -2.49 10.94
N ILE A 136 11.78 -1.33 10.61
CA ILE A 136 13.23 -1.11 10.64
C ILE A 136 13.74 -1.10 12.09
N GLY A 137 12.96 -0.54 13.01
CA GLY A 137 13.28 -0.62 14.43
C GLY A 137 13.09 -2.03 15.00
N ILE A 138 12.02 -2.73 14.60
CA ILE A 138 11.75 -4.11 15.04
C ILE A 138 12.88 -5.04 14.62
N GLN A 139 13.30 -5.01 13.34
CA GLN A 139 14.39 -5.88 12.87
C GLN A 139 15.69 -5.66 13.65
N TYR A 140 15.99 -4.40 13.99
CA TYR A 140 17.17 -4.05 14.78
C TYR A 140 17.04 -4.56 16.23
N ALA A 141 15.86 -4.35 16.85
CA ALA A 141 15.59 -4.77 18.22
C ALA A 141 15.67 -6.30 18.40
N ILE A 142 15.19 -7.06 17.42
CA ILE A 142 15.28 -8.54 17.45
C ILE A 142 16.59 -9.08 16.89
N LYS A 143 17.47 -8.21 16.37
CA LYS A 143 18.77 -8.53 15.79
C LYS A 143 18.67 -9.52 14.62
N ALA A 144 17.79 -9.22 13.67
CA ALA A 144 17.67 -10.01 12.46
C ALA A 144 19.01 -10.08 11.70
N PRO A 145 19.42 -11.24 11.15
CA PRO A 145 20.68 -11.38 10.44
C PRO A 145 20.73 -10.56 9.14
N ALA A 146 19.58 -10.45 8.46
CA ALA A 146 19.42 -9.67 7.25
C ALA A 146 18.02 -9.05 7.17
N TRP A 147 17.93 -7.92 6.46
CA TRP A 147 16.66 -7.29 6.16
C TRP A 147 16.70 -6.61 4.79
N ILE A 148 15.54 -6.48 4.16
CA ILE A 148 15.35 -5.90 2.84
C ILE A 148 14.29 -4.81 2.96
N TRP A 149 14.59 -3.63 2.43
CA TRP A 149 13.62 -2.56 2.35
C TRP A 149 12.80 -2.71 1.07
N ILE A 150 11.47 -2.81 1.16
CA ILE A 150 10.60 -3.00 -0.01
C ILE A 150 9.66 -1.80 -0.23
N SER A 151 9.67 -1.29 -1.46
CA SER A 151 8.84 -0.18 -1.93
C SER A 151 7.82 -0.67 -2.95
N ALA A 152 6.57 -0.26 -2.76
CA ALA A 152 5.49 -0.50 -3.71
C ALA A 152 5.42 0.51 -4.86
N SER A 153 6.16 1.62 -4.78
CA SER A 153 6.17 2.71 -5.76
C SER A 153 7.60 2.96 -6.27
N PRO A 154 7.77 3.85 -7.28
CA PRO A 154 9.05 4.52 -7.51
C PRO A 154 9.67 5.01 -6.20
N LEU A 155 10.99 5.08 -6.19
CA LEU A 155 11.74 5.60 -5.05
C LEU A 155 11.25 7.01 -4.73
N LEU A 156 10.54 7.13 -3.61
CA LEU A 156 10.05 8.41 -3.14
C LEU A 156 11.23 9.27 -2.69
N ASP A 157 11.12 10.59 -2.82
CA ASP A 157 12.20 11.54 -2.52
C ASP A 157 12.78 11.34 -1.11
N HIS A 158 11.95 11.03 -0.12
CA HIS A 158 12.43 10.72 1.23
C HIS A 158 13.32 9.45 1.26
N MET A 159 13.01 8.41 0.49
CA MET A 159 13.85 7.21 0.41
C MET A 159 15.18 7.55 -0.27
N ALA A 160 15.13 8.37 -1.33
CA ALA A 160 16.32 8.87 -2.00
C ALA A 160 17.22 9.61 -0.98
N SER A 161 16.64 10.53 -0.20
CA SER A 161 17.34 11.27 0.88
C SER A 161 18.01 10.34 1.89
N LEU A 162 17.30 9.29 2.32
CA LEU A 162 17.83 8.31 3.27
C LEU A 162 18.94 7.42 2.73
N MET A 163 19.08 7.35 1.42
CA MET A 163 20.20 6.68 0.77
C MET A 163 21.33 7.63 0.39
N GLY A 164 21.27 8.90 0.81
CA GLY A 164 22.27 9.91 0.51
C GLY A 164 22.03 10.66 -0.81
N LEU A 165 20.84 10.57 -1.40
CA LEU A 165 20.42 11.31 -2.60
C LEU A 165 19.52 12.47 -2.16
N SER A 166 20.02 13.72 -2.13
CA SER A 166 19.36 14.86 -1.46
C SER A 166 17.89 15.18 -1.87
N LEU A 167 17.11 15.72 -0.90
CA LEU A 167 15.79 16.44 -0.92
C LEU A 167 14.51 15.61 -0.58
N PRO A 168 13.41 16.18 -0.01
CA PRO A 168 13.21 17.11 1.11
C PRO A 168 12.59 16.44 2.39
N ALA A 169 12.41 17.22 3.48
CA ALA A 169 12.22 16.77 4.88
C ALA A 169 10.76 16.65 5.39
N SER A 170 9.88 15.92 4.71
CA SER A 170 8.44 15.85 5.10
C SER A 170 8.01 14.58 5.88
N TYR A 171 8.92 13.65 6.16
CA TYR A 171 8.60 12.41 6.91
C TYR A 171 9.49 12.28 8.15
N ALA A 172 8.89 12.08 9.33
CA ALA A 172 9.58 12.14 10.62
C ALA A 172 9.83 10.75 11.21
N ALA A 173 10.94 10.08 10.86
CA ALA A 173 11.36 8.86 11.57
C ALA A 173 11.75 9.13 13.03
N HIS A 174 11.93 10.40 13.41
CA HIS A 174 12.15 10.83 14.79
C HIS A 174 11.03 10.33 15.72
N ASP A 175 9.77 10.44 15.30
CA ASP A 175 8.63 10.01 16.10
C ASP A 175 8.61 8.51 16.37
N ALA A 176 8.97 7.71 15.37
CA ALA A 176 9.12 6.28 15.53
C ALA A 176 10.37 5.95 16.38
N THR A 177 11.47 6.70 16.24
CA THR A 177 12.69 6.51 17.04
C THR A 177 12.41 6.66 18.54
N GLU A 178 11.62 7.67 18.93
CA GLU A 178 11.28 7.89 20.33
C GLU A 178 10.44 6.74 20.94
N ILE A 179 9.63 6.06 20.12
CA ILE A 179 8.92 4.84 20.57
C ILE A 179 9.92 3.75 20.97
N PHE A 180 10.93 3.48 20.13
CA PHE A 180 11.96 2.49 20.46
C PHE A 180 12.82 2.91 21.65
N ARG A 181 13.13 4.21 21.76
CA ARG A 181 13.86 4.72 22.93
C ARG A 181 13.09 4.54 24.22
N HIS A 182 11.78 4.73 24.17
CA HIS A 182 10.92 4.58 25.34
C HIS A 182 10.71 3.12 25.73
N PHE A 183 10.37 2.25 24.79
CA PHE A 183 9.93 0.87 25.09
C PHE A 183 11.03 -0.18 25.02
N ILE A 184 12.12 0.06 24.29
CA ILE A 184 13.19 -0.94 24.07
C ILE A 184 14.48 -0.56 24.78
N ASP A 185 15.07 0.59 24.45
CA ASP A 185 16.34 1.05 25.03
C ASP A 185 16.48 2.57 24.89
N PRO A 186 16.65 3.36 25.96
CA PRO A 186 16.86 4.81 25.87
C PRO A 186 17.99 5.25 24.94
N LYS A 187 18.96 4.36 24.64
CA LYS A 187 20.08 4.59 23.72
C LYS A 187 19.84 4.01 22.32
N PHE A 188 18.60 3.66 21.98
CA PHE A 188 18.27 3.12 20.67
C PHE A 188 18.74 4.09 19.57
N PRO A 189 19.47 3.60 18.55
CA PRO A 189 19.97 4.43 17.47
C PRO A 189 18.82 5.03 16.67
N ASP A 190 19.09 6.16 16.01
CA ASP A 190 18.09 6.78 15.15
C ASP A 190 17.66 5.83 14.03
N LEU A 191 16.35 5.70 13.80
CA LEU A 191 15.83 4.79 12.78
C LEU A 191 16.29 5.18 11.37
N PHE A 192 16.58 6.46 11.11
CA PHE A 192 17.18 6.86 9.84
C PHE A 192 18.60 6.34 9.67
N ASP A 193 19.39 6.32 10.75
CA ASP A 193 20.75 5.79 10.69
C ASP A 193 20.73 4.29 10.47
N ILE A 194 19.77 3.57 11.07
CA ILE A 194 19.56 2.15 10.77
C ILE A 194 19.12 1.98 9.31
N ALA A 195 18.18 2.78 8.81
CA ALA A 195 17.66 2.66 7.46
C ALA A 195 18.74 2.82 6.37
N LYS A 196 19.73 3.73 6.59
CA LYS A 196 20.90 3.90 5.70
C LYS A 196 21.69 2.61 5.51
N THR A 197 21.71 1.74 6.52
CA THR A 197 22.47 0.47 6.50
C THR A 197 21.76 -0.65 5.73
N ALA A 198 20.57 -0.42 5.16
CA ALA A 198 19.86 -1.42 4.37
C ALA A 198 20.79 -2.05 3.31
N PRO A 199 20.97 -3.38 3.31
CA PRO A 199 21.88 -4.06 2.39
C PRO A 199 21.29 -4.17 0.97
N LEU A 200 19.97 -4.24 0.87
CA LEU A 200 19.24 -4.36 -0.38
C LEU A 200 17.89 -3.64 -0.29
N ILE A 201 17.50 -3.01 -1.39
CA ILE A 201 16.26 -2.23 -1.49
C ILE A 201 15.54 -2.64 -2.77
N PHE A 202 14.35 -3.18 -2.60
CA PHE A 202 13.50 -3.61 -3.69
C PHE A 202 12.49 -2.52 -4.02
N VAL A 203 12.52 -2.02 -5.26
CA VAL A 203 11.65 -0.94 -5.72
C VAL A 203 10.74 -1.50 -6.80
N ASN A 204 9.43 -1.53 -6.57
CA ASN A 204 8.45 -1.92 -7.57
C ASN A 204 8.24 -0.80 -8.60
N SER A 205 9.28 -0.51 -9.36
CA SER A 205 9.29 0.43 -10.47
C SER A 205 10.07 -0.17 -11.64
N ASN A 206 9.82 0.35 -12.84
CA ASN A 206 10.58 0.01 -14.03
C ASN A 206 11.31 1.28 -14.48
N GLU A 207 12.63 1.15 -14.61
CA GLU A 207 13.55 2.26 -14.92
C GLU A 207 13.19 3.01 -16.20
N LEU A 208 12.55 2.35 -17.18
CA LEU A 208 12.14 2.96 -18.44
C LEU A 208 10.95 3.93 -18.29
N TYR A 209 10.15 3.76 -17.23
CA TYR A 209 8.97 4.59 -16.96
C TYR A 209 9.17 5.52 -15.77
N ASP A 210 10.29 5.40 -15.06
CA ASP A 210 10.60 6.22 -13.90
C ASP A 210 11.27 7.54 -14.30
N LEU A 211 11.18 8.52 -13.42
CA LEU A 211 11.92 9.77 -13.63
C LEU A 211 13.43 9.49 -13.50
N PRO A 212 14.26 10.09 -14.38
CA PRO A 212 15.69 9.88 -14.33
C PRO A 212 16.26 10.42 -13.01
N ARG A 213 16.93 9.56 -12.25
CA ARG A 213 17.58 9.92 -10.99
C ARG A 213 18.83 9.07 -10.76
N PRO A 214 19.82 9.54 -9.98
CA PRO A 214 20.93 8.70 -9.54
C PRO A 214 20.42 7.48 -8.76
N THR A 215 21.09 6.35 -8.93
CA THR A 215 20.75 5.10 -8.23
C THR A 215 22.01 4.47 -7.63
N LEU A 216 21.82 3.55 -6.69
CA LEU A 216 22.87 2.77 -6.05
C LEU A 216 22.71 1.30 -6.43
N HIS A 217 23.81 0.55 -6.50
CA HIS A 217 23.81 -0.89 -6.83
C HIS A 217 22.97 -1.76 -5.87
N LYS A 218 22.71 -1.27 -4.65
CA LYS A 218 21.83 -1.93 -3.67
C LYS A 218 20.33 -1.75 -3.95
N ILE A 219 19.97 -0.90 -4.92
CA ILE A 219 18.59 -0.68 -5.33
C ILE A 219 18.30 -1.60 -6.51
N ILE A 220 17.36 -2.52 -6.33
CA ILE A 220 16.94 -3.47 -7.36
C ILE A 220 15.51 -3.14 -7.76
N ASN A 221 15.34 -2.76 -9.01
CA ASN A 221 14.04 -2.51 -9.60
C ASN A 221 13.36 -3.84 -9.92
N ILE A 222 12.24 -4.10 -9.23
CA ILE A 222 11.40 -5.29 -9.34
C ILE A 222 10.02 -4.92 -9.89
N GLY A 223 9.97 -3.98 -10.85
CA GLY A 223 8.74 -3.45 -11.42
C GLY A 223 7.80 -4.51 -12.00
N GLY A 224 6.50 -4.19 -12.00
CA GLY A 224 5.46 -5.08 -12.52
C GLY A 224 4.96 -6.10 -11.50
N ILE A 225 5.41 -6.03 -10.24
CA ILE A 225 4.84 -6.84 -9.17
C ILE A 225 3.49 -6.26 -8.75
N GLN A 226 2.44 -7.01 -9.04
CA GLN A 226 1.08 -6.73 -8.59
C GLN A 226 0.52 -7.96 -7.89
N LYS A 227 -0.39 -7.73 -6.94
CA LYS A 227 -1.14 -8.82 -6.32
C LYS A 227 -1.98 -9.50 -7.41
N PRO A 228 -1.79 -10.80 -7.67
CA PRO A 228 -2.78 -11.56 -8.42
C PRO A 228 -4.08 -11.46 -7.61
N SER A 229 -5.20 -11.09 -8.23
CA SER A 229 -6.50 -11.20 -7.54
C SER A 229 -6.62 -12.63 -6.97
N ALA A 230 -7.39 -12.85 -5.91
CA ALA A 230 -7.62 -14.22 -5.39
C ALA A 230 -8.20 -15.19 -6.45
N GLU A 231 -8.52 -14.67 -7.64
CA GLU A 231 -9.01 -15.36 -8.82
C GLU A 231 -7.95 -15.52 -9.93
N ALA A 232 -6.77 -14.91 -9.82
CA ALA A 232 -5.76 -14.79 -10.87
C ALA A 232 -4.81 -16.00 -10.98
N THR A 233 -5.18 -17.17 -10.46
CA THR A 233 -4.59 -18.42 -10.97
C THR A 233 -5.12 -18.74 -12.37
N GLU A 234 -6.30 -18.22 -12.74
CA GLU A 234 -6.84 -18.29 -14.10
C GLU A 234 -7.62 -17.01 -14.42
N LEU A 235 -7.33 -16.35 -15.57
CA LEU A 235 -8.15 -15.24 -16.06
C LEU A 235 -9.57 -15.75 -16.32
N LYS A 236 -10.46 -15.56 -15.35
CA LYS A 236 -11.87 -15.91 -15.51
C LYS A 236 -12.45 -15.15 -16.71
N PRO A 237 -13.24 -15.80 -17.58
CA PRO A 237 -13.88 -15.12 -18.69
C PRO A 237 -14.71 -13.93 -18.20
N LEU A 238 -14.61 -12.81 -18.91
CA LEU A 238 -15.43 -11.63 -18.66
C LEU A 238 -16.92 -12.02 -18.68
N SER A 239 -17.67 -11.59 -17.67
CA SER A 239 -19.06 -12.01 -17.51
C SER A 239 -19.95 -11.47 -18.64
N ALA A 240 -21.10 -12.14 -18.86
CA ALA A 240 -21.97 -11.88 -19.99
C ALA A 240 -22.45 -10.42 -20.07
N ILE A 241 -22.64 -9.75 -18.93
CA ILE A 241 -23.10 -8.35 -18.89
C ILE A 241 -22.07 -7.40 -19.51
N TYR A 242 -20.79 -7.55 -19.18
CA TYR A 242 -19.73 -6.70 -19.74
C TYR A 242 -19.53 -7.02 -21.23
N LYS A 243 -19.55 -8.31 -21.62
CA LYS A 243 -19.50 -8.74 -23.02
C LYS A 243 -20.63 -8.14 -23.87
N ALA A 244 -21.85 -8.08 -23.33
CA ALA A 244 -22.99 -7.49 -24.01
C ALA A 244 -22.84 -5.97 -24.20
N LYS A 245 -22.25 -5.28 -23.22
CA LYS A 245 -22.03 -3.82 -23.28
C LYS A 245 -20.93 -3.42 -24.24
N ILE A 246 -19.86 -4.21 -24.35
CA ILE A 246 -18.76 -3.93 -25.29
C ILE A 246 -19.07 -4.33 -26.73
N LYS A 247 -20.09 -5.17 -26.98
CA LYS A 247 -20.37 -5.77 -28.30
C LYS A 247 -20.43 -4.76 -29.45
N ASN A 248 -21.01 -3.58 -29.20
CA ASN A 248 -21.20 -2.54 -30.21
C ASN A 248 -20.30 -1.31 -29.98
N ALA A 249 -19.41 -1.36 -29.00
CA ALA A 249 -18.50 -0.26 -28.67
C ALA A 249 -17.22 -0.40 -29.50
N LYS A 250 -16.76 0.71 -30.09
CA LYS A 250 -15.44 0.78 -30.74
C LYS A 250 -14.32 0.93 -29.72
N ASN A 251 -14.59 1.70 -28.66
CA ASN A 251 -13.64 1.95 -27.59
C ASN A 251 -14.25 1.56 -26.24
N VAL A 252 -13.40 1.17 -25.30
CA VAL A 252 -13.79 0.86 -23.91
C VAL A 252 -12.93 1.68 -22.98
N VAL A 253 -13.56 2.37 -22.02
CA VAL A 253 -12.87 3.18 -21.02
C VAL A 253 -13.28 2.70 -19.63
N ILE A 254 -12.28 2.42 -18.80
CA ILE A 254 -12.47 2.17 -17.37
C ILE A 254 -12.15 3.46 -16.63
N PHE A 255 -13.09 3.93 -15.80
CA PHE A 255 -12.91 5.11 -14.96
C PHE A 255 -13.11 4.76 -13.50
N THR A 256 -12.08 4.98 -12.68
CA THR A 256 -12.05 4.56 -11.28
C THR A 256 -11.05 5.40 -10.49
N PHE A 257 -11.42 5.81 -9.28
CA PHE A 257 -10.52 6.45 -8.31
C PHE A 257 -9.87 5.42 -7.34
N GLY A 258 -10.03 4.13 -7.62
CA GLY A 258 -9.53 3.06 -6.77
C GLY A 258 -10.47 2.78 -5.59
N SER A 259 -9.93 2.17 -4.54
CA SER A 259 -10.69 1.90 -3.30
C SER A 259 -10.49 2.95 -2.22
N ILE A 260 -9.48 3.82 -2.36
CA ILE A 260 -9.11 4.79 -1.31
C ILE A 260 -10.01 6.02 -1.38
N THR A 261 -10.23 6.53 -2.58
CA THR A 261 -11.07 7.70 -2.80
C THR A 261 -12.50 7.27 -3.12
N ASN A 262 -13.43 7.53 -2.21
CA ASN A 262 -14.83 7.19 -2.41
C ASN A 262 -15.49 8.11 -3.46
N ALA A 263 -15.60 7.63 -4.70
CA ALA A 263 -16.16 8.37 -5.83
C ALA A 263 -17.59 8.92 -5.58
N SER A 264 -18.36 8.33 -4.67
CA SER A 264 -19.70 8.82 -4.31
C SER A 264 -19.68 10.18 -3.62
N ARG A 265 -18.55 10.59 -3.03
CA ARG A 265 -18.38 11.91 -2.39
C ARG A 265 -18.04 13.01 -3.39
N MET A 266 -17.74 12.66 -4.65
CA MET A 266 -17.47 13.61 -5.71
C MET A 266 -18.60 14.67 -5.83
N PRO A 267 -18.28 15.97 -5.97
CA PRO A 267 -19.26 17.02 -6.14
C PRO A 267 -20.20 16.77 -7.31
N LYS A 268 -21.47 17.17 -7.17
CA LYS A 268 -22.49 16.98 -8.20
C LYS A 268 -22.12 17.66 -9.53
N THR A 269 -21.43 18.81 -9.46
CA THR A 269 -20.91 19.53 -10.63
C THR A 269 -19.93 18.67 -11.43
N TRP A 270 -18.99 18.01 -10.75
CA TRP A 270 -18.01 17.11 -11.37
C TRP A 270 -18.67 15.86 -11.94
N LYS A 271 -19.57 15.22 -11.17
CA LYS A 271 -20.37 14.09 -11.63
C LYS A 271 -21.09 14.40 -12.95
N ASN A 272 -21.79 15.53 -12.99
CA ASN A 272 -22.50 15.98 -14.19
C ASN A 272 -21.54 16.28 -15.34
N ALA A 273 -20.39 16.91 -15.08
CA ALA A 273 -19.39 17.20 -16.10
C ALA A 273 -18.86 15.91 -16.75
N PHE A 274 -18.54 14.89 -15.96
CA PHE A 274 -18.13 13.58 -16.48
C PHE A 274 -19.24 12.92 -17.31
N MET A 275 -20.48 12.87 -16.82
CA MET A 275 -21.58 12.26 -17.58
C MET A 275 -21.85 12.98 -18.91
N ASN A 276 -21.85 14.32 -18.89
CA ASN A 276 -22.04 15.14 -20.09
C ASN A 276 -20.88 14.97 -21.08
N ALA A 277 -19.65 14.75 -20.59
CA ALA A 277 -18.50 14.45 -21.45
C ALA A 277 -18.63 13.05 -22.06
N PHE A 278 -18.95 12.03 -21.27
CA PHE A 278 -19.09 10.65 -21.72
C PHE A 278 -20.21 10.50 -22.75
N GLU A 279 -21.32 11.23 -22.60
CA GLU A 279 -22.44 11.20 -23.55
C GLU A 279 -22.02 11.61 -24.98
N LYS A 280 -20.99 12.45 -25.13
CA LYS A 280 -20.51 12.90 -26.45
C LYS A 280 -19.79 11.80 -27.23
N PHE A 281 -19.37 10.71 -26.59
CA PHE A 281 -18.65 9.60 -27.22
C PHE A 281 -19.56 8.39 -27.41
N ASN A 282 -20.46 8.48 -28.40
CA ASN A 282 -21.51 7.49 -28.66
C ASN A 282 -20.99 6.10 -29.09
N ASP A 283 -19.74 5.99 -29.52
CA ASP A 283 -19.07 4.76 -29.92
C ASP A 283 -18.16 4.17 -28.81
N THR A 284 -18.16 4.78 -27.62
CA THR A 284 -17.29 4.41 -26.51
C THR A 284 -18.13 3.94 -25.32
N GLN A 285 -17.83 2.75 -24.79
CA GLN A 285 -18.44 2.21 -23.57
C GLN A 285 -17.60 2.56 -22.35
N PHE A 286 -18.19 3.29 -21.40
CA PHE A 286 -17.55 3.65 -20.13
C PHE A 286 -17.99 2.70 -19.02
N PHE A 287 -17.03 2.16 -18.28
CA PHE A 287 -17.24 1.39 -17.06
C PHE A 287 -16.72 2.19 -15.87
N ILE A 288 -17.61 2.52 -14.94
CA ILE A 288 -17.27 3.39 -13.81
C ILE A 288 -17.42 2.63 -12.50
N ARG A 289 -16.38 2.68 -11.67
CA ARG A 289 -16.49 2.23 -10.29
C ARG A 289 -17.22 3.29 -9.47
N TYR A 290 -18.43 2.99 -9.02
CA TYR A 290 -19.26 3.93 -8.27
C TYR A 290 -20.13 3.19 -7.25
N ASP A 291 -20.09 3.62 -5.99
CA ASP A 291 -20.85 3.03 -4.88
C ASP A 291 -21.85 4.04 -4.32
N GLY A 292 -22.68 4.59 -5.20
CA GLY A 292 -23.70 5.58 -4.90
C GLY A 292 -24.89 5.41 -5.83
N ASN A 293 -26.00 6.10 -5.53
CA ASN A 293 -27.28 5.96 -6.25
C ASN A 293 -27.82 7.28 -6.82
N ASP A 294 -27.03 8.35 -6.74
CA ASP A 294 -27.40 9.73 -7.07
C ASP A 294 -26.96 10.17 -8.48
N MET A 295 -26.22 9.33 -9.20
CA MET A 295 -25.67 9.65 -10.52
C MET A 295 -26.59 9.18 -11.64
N LYS A 296 -27.10 10.12 -12.45
CA LYS A 296 -27.81 9.82 -13.70
C LYS A 296 -26.80 9.55 -14.82
N THR A 297 -26.98 8.49 -15.58
CA THR A 297 -26.00 8.03 -16.56
C THR A 297 -26.55 8.00 -17.99
N PRO A 298 -25.74 8.37 -19.00
CA PRO A 298 -26.09 8.16 -20.41
C PRO A 298 -26.01 6.66 -20.77
N LYS A 299 -26.59 6.29 -21.91
CA LYS A 299 -26.71 4.87 -22.33
C LYS A 299 -25.37 4.13 -22.44
N ASN A 300 -24.30 4.85 -22.74
CA ASN A 300 -22.95 4.34 -22.92
C ASN A 300 -22.12 4.30 -21.63
N VAL A 301 -22.72 4.56 -20.47
CA VAL A 301 -22.07 4.48 -19.16
C VAL A 301 -22.70 3.35 -18.34
N TYR A 302 -21.85 2.51 -17.75
CA TYR A 302 -22.25 1.46 -16.81
C TYR A 302 -21.56 1.64 -15.47
N LEU A 303 -22.35 1.78 -14.40
CA LEU A 303 -21.85 1.90 -13.03
C LEU A 303 -21.79 0.52 -12.39
N ASN A 304 -20.73 0.24 -11.64
CA ASN A 304 -20.65 -0.93 -10.77
C ASN A 304 -19.87 -0.58 -9.50
N LYS A 305 -20.23 -1.19 -8.37
CA LYS A 305 -19.47 -1.05 -7.11
C LYS A 305 -18.08 -1.65 -7.21
N TRP A 306 -17.94 -2.74 -7.97
CA TRP A 306 -16.68 -3.44 -8.18
C TRP A 306 -16.51 -3.85 -9.65
N LEU A 307 -15.51 -3.28 -10.31
CA LEU A 307 -15.19 -3.61 -11.70
C LEU A 307 -14.17 -4.75 -11.76
N PRO A 308 -14.31 -5.71 -12.69
CA PRO A 308 -13.31 -6.73 -12.97
C PRO A 308 -12.15 -6.11 -13.77
N GLN A 309 -11.37 -5.23 -13.14
CA GLN A 309 -10.35 -4.39 -13.81
C GLN A 309 -9.34 -5.23 -14.59
N VAL A 310 -8.84 -6.32 -14.01
CA VAL A 310 -7.87 -7.23 -14.65
C VAL A 310 -8.44 -7.89 -15.91
N GLN A 311 -9.75 -8.15 -15.95
CA GLN A 311 -10.41 -8.76 -17.12
C GLN A 311 -10.85 -7.73 -18.17
N LEU A 312 -10.88 -6.44 -17.81
CA LEU A 312 -11.28 -5.34 -18.70
C LEU A 312 -10.09 -4.60 -19.31
N LEU A 313 -8.92 -4.65 -18.67
CA LEU A 313 -7.62 -4.15 -19.17
C LEU A 313 -6.92 -5.24 -19.98
#